data_AF-A0A8S9U9U2-F1
#
_entry.id   AF-A0A8S9U9U2-F1
#
_cell.length_a   1.000
_cell.length_b   1.000
_cell.length_c   1.000
_cell.angle_alpha   90.00
_cell.angle_beta   90.00
_cell.angle_gamma   90.00
#
_symmetry.space_group_name_H-M   'P 1'
#
loop_
_entity.id
_entity.type
_entity.pdbx_description
1 polymer ?
#
loop_
_entity_poly.entity_id
_entity_poly.type
_entity_poly.pdbx_seq_one_letter_code
_entity_poly.pdbx_strand_id
1 'polypeptide(L)'
;MNEDIGNLKGASGSSVTPVNANKVPDTQLATTVDKSNPASRKKFAAVDDVVLLRAVNAFQPWRAPVGTAKEIMKVFDDIAVHCGAHPEIGVNKRGTALRTRFITLLRELKRDQCQSMRRSGFVEQFGERDRLLLDIIAQTDDWNEKLEATSKIKEAKQVGIESSGELMRRLAMNESVAGDDDDENDDGEEDSDAASKVGRKITKRERLAVVMDALTDSLKSTSEDDGNKYEFKAKRLAFEQDQAEKQRLHEAAEAEKRRQHELDLETHRQKADEEREKRMFDFLKSVLM
;
A
#
# COMPACT_ATOMS: atom_id res chain seq x y z
N MET A 1 19.15 -74.61 13.52
CA MET A 1 17.68 -74.78 13.60
C MET A 1 17.10 -73.59 12.85
N ASN A 2 17.17 -73.60 11.52
CA ASN A 2 16.21 -74.21 10.56
C ASN A 2 15.03 -73.24 10.39
N GLU A 3 14.95 -72.44 9.32
CA GLU A 3 14.60 -72.75 7.90
C GLU A 3 13.10 -72.61 7.59
N ASP A 4 12.84 -72.19 6.35
CA ASP A 4 11.63 -72.27 5.51
C ASP A 4 10.46 -71.31 5.78
N ILE A 5 10.00 -70.46 4.83
CA ILE A 5 9.57 -70.59 3.41
C ILE A 5 8.22 -71.33 3.25
N GLY A 6 7.30 -70.69 2.51
CA GLY A 6 6.08 -71.29 1.91
C GLY A 6 4.79 -70.73 2.53
N ASN A 7 4.04 -69.81 1.91
CA ASN A 7 3.33 -69.80 0.63
C ASN A 7 2.09 -70.74 0.55
N LEU A 8 0.97 -70.10 0.17
CA LEU A 8 -0.24 -70.59 -0.51
C LEU A 8 -1.37 -71.36 0.22
N LYS A 9 -2.57 -70.85 -0.13
CA LYS A 9 -3.88 -71.50 -0.37
C LYS A 9 -4.83 -71.73 0.81
N GLY A 10 -6.01 -71.14 0.65
CA GLY A 10 -7.23 -71.49 1.38
C GLY A 10 -8.40 -70.61 0.95
N ALA A 11 -8.93 -70.90 -0.24
CA ALA A 11 -10.15 -70.30 -0.75
C ALA A 11 -11.41 -70.95 -0.12
N SER A 12 -12.52 -70.23 -0.27
CA SER A 12 -13.92 -70.70 -0.22
C SER A 12 -14.60 -70.84 1.14
N GLY A 13 -15.74 -70.15 1.26
CA GLY A 13 -16.61 -70.18 2.42
C GLY A 13 -17.70 -69.12 2.34
N SER A 14 -18.41 -69.06 1.21
CA SER A 14 -19.67 -68.31 1.06
C SER A 14 -20.78 -69.06 1.82
N SER A 15 -21.57 -68.37 2.64
CA SER A 15 -22.91 -68.81 3.06
C SER A 15 -23.52 -67.77 4.02
N VAL A 16 -24.31 -66.83 3.50
CA VAL A 16 -25.78 -66.85 3.56
C VAL A 16 -26.33 -66.25 4.86
N THR A 17 -26.99 -65.11 4.68
CA THR A 17 -27.92 -64.45 5.60
C THR A 17 -29.18 -65.31 5.83
N PRO A 18 -29.89 -65.04 6.93
CA PRO A 18 -31.34 -64.81 6.81
C PRO A 18 -31.67 -63.47 7.49
N VAL A 19 -32.11 -62.46 6.76
CA VAL A 19 -33.54 -62.17 6.48
C VAL A 19 -34.41 -62.40 7.72
N ASN A 20 -34.72 -61.31 8.42
CA ASN A 20 -36.00 -61.18 9.09
C ASN A 20 -36.64 -59.85 8.68
N ALA A 21 -37.88 -59.96 8.23
CA ALA A 21 -38.69 -58.90 7.65
C ALA A 21 -39.75 -58.45 8.66
N ASN A 22 -39.90 -57.13 8.82
CA ASN A 22 -41.12 -56.41 9.23
C ASN A 22 -40.82 -54.90 8.95
N LYS A 23 -41.36 -54.26 7.89
CA LYS A 23 -42.69 -53.59 7.78
C LYS A 23 -42.84 -52.53 8.89
N VAL A 24 -42.94 -51.20 8.73
CA VAL A 24 -43.38 -50.23 7.68
C VAL A 24 -42.75 -48.83 8.03
N PRO A 25 -42.69 -47.83 7.12
CA PRO A 25 -41.80 -46.68 7.25
C PRO A 25 -42.49 -45.48 7.92
N ASP A 26 -41.78 -44.81 8.84
CA ASP A 26 -42.13 -43.46 9.27
C ASP A 26 -40.98 -42.49 8.99
N THR A 27 -41.32 -41.52 8.16
CA THR A 27 -40.56 -40.34 7.77
C THR A 27 -40.10 -39.56 9.01
N GLN A 28 -38.79 -39.54 9.25
CA GLN A 28 -38.14 -38.55 10.11
C GLN A 28 -36.88 -38.08 9.39
N LEU A 29 -36.78 -36.76 9.21
CA LEU A 29 -35.75 -36.07 8.45
C LEU A 29 -34.35 -36.48 8.91
N ALA A 30 -33.59 -37.07 8.00
CA ALA A 30 -32.16 -37.27 8.16
C ALA A 30 -31.42 -35.95 7.91
N THR A 31 -31.08 -35.23 8.98
CA THR A 31 -29.89 -34.38 9.00
C THR A 31 -28.66 -35.28 9.07
N THR A 32 -28.29 -35.87 7.93
CA THR A 32 -26.97 -36.49 7.79
C THR A 32 -25.94 -35.37 7.75
N VAL A 33 -25.33 -35.10 8.91
CA VAL A 33 -24.01 -34.46 8.97
C VAL A 33 -23.06 -35.40 8.24
N ASP A 34 -22.85 -35.10 6.96
CA ASP A 34 -21.87 -35.78 6.14
C ASP A 34 -20.49 -35.43 6.70
N LYS A 35 -19.95 -36.35 7.51
CA LYS A 35 -18.56 -36.30 7.97
C LYS A 35 -17.68 -36.57 6.76
N SER A 36 -17.50 -35.55 5.93
CA SER A 36 -16.61 -35.59 4.78
C SER A 36 -15.21 -35.95 5.26
N ASN A 37 -14.79 -37.17 4.89
CA ASN A 37 -13.43 -37.65 4.70
C ASN A 37 -12.43 -36.48 4.51
N PRO A 38 -11.29 -36.41 5.23
CA PRO A 38 -10.33 -35.32 5.06
C PRO A 38 -9.81 -35.32 3.62
N ALA A 39 -10.45 -34.48 2.78
CA ALA A 39 -10.06 -34.28 1.40
C ALA A 39 -8.55 -34.06 1.39
N SER A 40 -7.84 -34.90 0.65
CA SER A 40 -6.41 -34.76 0.41
C SER A 40 -6.13 -33.28 0.15
N ARG A 41 -5.21 -32.67 0.90
CA ARG A 41 -4.93 -31.24 0.83
C ARG A 41 -4.44 -30.89 -0.59
N LYS A 42 -5.37 -30.65 -1.52
CA LYS A 42 -5.07 -30.25 -2.90
C LYS A 42 -4.23 -28.98 -2.84
N LYS A 43 -3.09 -28.96 -3.52
CA LYS A 43 -2.19 -27.79 -3.57
C LYS A 43 -2.85 -26.69 -4.42
N PHE A 44 -2.44 -25.44 -4.22
CA PHE A 44 -2.87 -24.33 -5.08
C PHE A 44 -2.34 -24.54 -6.49
N ALA A 45 -3.21 -24.52 -7.48
CA ALA A 45 -2.88 -24.47 -8.90
C ALA A 45 -2.78 -23.01 -9.38
N ALA A 46 -2.18 -22.80 -10.56
CA ALA A 46 -2.05 -21.46 -11.14
C ALA A 46 -3.40 -20.76 -11.38
N VAL A 47 -4.45 -21.53 -11.73
CA VAL A 47 -5.82 -21.01 -11.88
C VAL A 47 -6.39 -20.52 -10.54
N ASP A 48 -6.10 -21.23 -9.44
CA ASP A 48 -6.55 -20.83 -8.10
C ASP A 48 -5.91 -19.49 -7.69
N ASP A 49 -4.64 -19.28 -8.06
CA ASP A 49 -3.92 -18.04 -7.76
C ASP A 49 -4.54 -16.84 -8.49
N VAL A 50 -4.93 -16.98 -9.77
CA VAL A 50 -5.57 -15.90 -10.54
C VAL A 50 -6.94 -15.54 -9.93
N VAL A 51 -7.76 -16.53 -9.61
CA VAL A 51 -9.08 -16.27 -9.00
C VAL A 51 -8.93 -15.65 -7.61
N LEU A 52 -7.97 -16.13 -6.80
CA LEU A 52 -7.63 -15.51 -5.51
C LEU A 52 -7.23 -14.03 -5.69
N LEU A 53 -6.38 -13.72 -6.66
CA LEU A 53 -5.92 -12.35 -6.88
C LEU A 53 -7.02 -11.43 -7.37
N ARG A 54 -7.89 -11.89 -8.28
CA ARG A 54 -9.09 -11.13 -8.68
C ARG A 54 -9.98 -10.82 -7.47
N ALA A 55 -10.21 -11.81 -6.61
CA ALA A 55 -11.00 -11.62 -5.39
C ALA A 55 -10.31 -10.66 -4.41
N VAL A 56 -9.01 -10.79 -4.18
CA VAL A 56 -8.24 -9.85 -3.35
C VAL A 56 -8.31 -8.42 -3.89
N ASN A 57 -8.24 -8.24 -5.21
CA ASN A 57 -8.36 -6.92 -5.83
C ASN A 57 -9.77 -6.33 -5.66
N ALA A 58 -10.82 -7.16 -5.69
CA ALA A 58 -12.19 -6.71 -5.50
C ALA A 58 -12.52 -6.36 -4.03
N PHE A 59 -12.05 -7.17 -3.09
CA PHE A 59 -12.36 -7.02 -1.66
C PHE A 59 -11.38 -6.10 -0.91
N GLN A 60 -10.24 -5.78 -1.52
CA GLN A 60 -9.23 -4.82 -1.04
C GLN A 60 -8.91 -4.94 0.47
N PRO A 61 -8.34 -6.07 0.94
CA PRO A 61 -8.10 -6.31 2.37
C PRO A 61 -7.26 -5.25 3.10
N TRP A 62 -6.44 -4.47 2.36
CA TRP A 62 -5.64 -3.37 2.90
C TRP A 62 -6.46 -2.12 3.25
N ARG A 63 -7.71 -2.03 2.79
CA ARG A 63 -8.66 -0.96 3.16
C ARG A 63 -9.47 -1.27 4.43
N ALA A 64 -9.30 -2.47 5.00
CA ALA A 64 -9.93 -2.79 6.28
C ALA A 64 -9.49 -1.76 7.35
N PRO A 65 -10.34 -1.46 8.35
CA PRO A 65 -10.00 -0.52 9.41
C PRO A 65 -8.63 -0.84 10.01
N VAL A 66 -7.77 0.17 10.05
CA VAL A 66 -6.35 0.02 10.42
C VAL A 66 -6.29 -0.27 11.92
N GLY A 67 -5.81 -1.45 12.30
CA GLY A 67 -5.49 -1.75 13.70
C GLY A 67 -5.86 -3.16 14.19
N THR A 68 -6.69 -3.92 13.48
CA THR A 68 -7.05 -5.27 13.95
C THR A 68 -6.83 -6.35 12.89
N ALA A 69 -5.88 -7.27 13.15
CA ALA A 69 -5.69 -8.47 12.34
C ALA A 69 -7.00 -9.27 12.15
N LYS A 70 -7.91 -9.18 13.12
CA LYS A 70 -9.27 -9.73 13.08
C LYS A 70 -10.10 -9.20 11.90
N GLU A 71 -10.03 -7.92 11.60
CA GLU A 71 -10.84 -7.30 10.53
C GLU A 71 -10.33 -7.70 9.16
N ILE A 72 -9.00 -7.68 8.97
CA ILE A 72 -8.39 -8.19 7.73
C ILE A 72 -8.73 -9.67 7.54
N MET A 73 -8.73 -10.47 8.62
CA MET A 73 -9.11 -11.88 8.54
C MET A 73 -10.57 -12.10 8.13
N LYS A 74 -11.51 -11.26 8.59
CA LYS A 74 -12.90 -11.30 8.11
C LYS A 74 -12.98 -11.11 6.60
N VAL A 75 -12.24 -10.13 6.05
CA VAL A 75 -12.20 -9.92 4.60
C VAL A 75 -11.66 -11.15 3.87
N PHE A 76 -10.66 -11.84 4.43
CA PHE A 76 -10.16 -13.09 3.85
C PHE A 76 -11.14 -14.26 3.98
N ASP A 77 -11.99 -14.28 5.00
CA ASP A 77 -13.08 -15.25 5.11
C ASP A 77 -14.17 -14.95 4.07
N ASP A 78 -14.49 -13.68 3.79
CA ASP A 78 -15.40 -13.28 2.71
C ASP A 78 -14.83 -13.64 1.33
N ILE A 79 -13.53 -13.43 1.12
CA ILE A 79 -12.82 -13.89 -0.08
C ILE A 79 -12.90 -15.41 -0.22
N ALA A 80 -12.80 -16.17 0.87
CA ALA A 80 -12.92 -17.62 0.83
C ALA A 80 -14.31 -18.07 0.37
N VAL A 81 -15.37 -17.39 0.84
CA VAL A 81 -16.74 -17.63 0.36
C VAL A 81 -16.86 -17.31 -1.13
N HIS A 82 -16.31 -16.17 -1.57
CA HIS A 82 -16.35 -15.75 -2.97
C HIS A 82 -15.60 -16.72 -3.90
N CYS A 83 -14.38 -17.13 -3.52
CA CYS A 83 -13.60 -18.11 -4.26
C CYS A 83 -14.29 -19.50 -4.28
N GLY A 84 -14.93 -19.90 -3.17
CA GLY A 84 -15.65 -21.18 -3.09
C GLY A 84 -16.90 -21.26 -3.97
N ALA A 85 -17.47 -20.12 -4.36
CA ALA A 85 -18.59 -20.04 -5.29
C ALA A 85 -18.18 -20.11 -6.77
N HIS A 86 -16.86 -20.03 -7.08
CA HIS A 86 -16.38 -20.02 -8.44
C HIS A 86 -16.36 -21.45 -9.03
N PRO A 87 -17.01 -21.72 -10.18
CA PRO A 87 -17.13 -23.07 -10.75
C PRO A 87 -15.78 -23.74 -11.08
N GLU A 88 -14.75 -22.94 -11.33
CA GLU A 88 -13.40 -23.39 -11.69
C GLU A 88 -12.51 -23.71 -10.46
N ILE A 89 -12.92 -23.33 -9.25
CA ILE A 89 -12.17 -23.62 -8.03
C ILE A 89 -12.56 -25.02 -7.53
N GLY A 90 -11.68 -25.99 -7.75
CA GLY A 90 -11.84 -27.36 -7.25
C GLY A 90 -11.50 -27.53 -5.77
N VAL A 91 -11.29 -26.44 -5.02
CA VAL A 91 -10.78 -26.48 -3.63
C VAL A 91 -11.40 -25.41 -2.73
N ASN A 92 -12.21 -25.84 -1.75
CA ASN A 92 -12.67 -24.96 -0.67
C ASN A 92 -11.51 -24.70 0.32
N LYS A 93 -10.99 -23.46 0.34
CA LYS A 93 -9.86 -23.04 1.17
C LYS A 93 -10.33 -22.08 2.24
N ARG A 94 -9.82 -22.23 3.48
CA ARG A 94 -10.07 -21.25 4.55
C ARG A 94 -9.38 -19.92 4.27
N GLY A 95 -9.95 -18.81 4.76
CA GLY A 95 -9.38 -17.46 4.60
C GLY A 95 -7.92 -17.36 5.02
N THR A 96 -7.51 -18.04 6.10
CA THR A 96 -6.11 -18.10 6.54
C THR A 96 -5.19 -18.68 5.47
N ALA A 97 -5.60 -19.76 4.79
CA ALA A 97 -4.78 -20.39 3.75
C ALA A 97 -4.65 -19.49 2.52
N LEU A 98 -5.72 -18.78 2.16
CA LEU A 98 -5.73 -17.80 1.07
C LEU A 98 -4.82 -16.61 1.38
N ARG A 99 -4.88 -16.07 2.61
CA ARG A 99 -3.97 -15.02 3.07
C ARG A 99 -2.51 -15.46 3.01
N THR A 100 -2.20 -16.66 3.50
CA THR A 100 -0.82 -17.19 3.43
C THR A 100 -0.37 -17.34 1.97
N ARG A 101 -1.22 -17.85 1.08
CA ARG A 101 -0.89 -17.99 -0.34
C ARG A 101 -0.64 -16.63 -0.99
N PHE A 102 -1.52 -15.65 -0.74
CA PHE A 102 -1.37 -14.29 -1.24
C PHE A 102 -0.05 -13.64 -0.79
N ILE A 103 0.31 -13.73 0.50
CA ILE A 103 1.58 -13.21 1.01
C ILE A 103 2.78 -13.90 0.35
N THR A 104 2.69 -15.21 0.11
CA THR A 104 3.74 -15.96 -0.59
C THR A 104 3.89 -15.47 -2.03
N LEU A 105 2.79 -15.27 -2.76
CA LEU A 105 2.80 -14.75 -4.14
C LEU A 105 3.44 -13.36 -4.23
N LEU A 106 3.11 -12.45 -3.30
CA LEU A 106 3.76 -11.14 -3.22
C LEU A 106 5.27 -11.25 -2.99
N ARG A 107 5.70 -12.21 -2.16
CA ARG A 107 7.12 -12.43 -1.85
C ARG A 107 7.87 -13.07 -3.01
N GLU A 108 7.22 -13.95 -3.75
CA GLU A 108 7.73 -14.54 -5.00
C GLU A 108 7.93 -13.47 -6.05
N LEU A 109 6.92 -12.64 -6.33
CA LEU A 109 7.04 -11.54 -7.30
C LEU A 109 8.21 -10.59 -6.96
N LYS A 110 8.35 -10.18 -5.70
CA LYS A 110 9.46 -9.32 -5.26
C LYS A 110 10.82 -10.00 -5.46
N ARG A 111 10.91 -11.32 -5.23
CA ARG A 111 12.14 -12.09 -5.45
C ARG A 111 12.46 -12.20 -6.94
N ASP A 112 11.45 -12.42 -7.77
CA ASP A 112 11.61 -12.65 -9.21
C ASP A 112 11.93 -11.35 -9.95
N GLN A 113 11.37 -10.20 -9.53
CA GLN A 113 11.85 -8.87 -9.99
C GLN A 113 13.34 -8.68 -9.71
N CYS A 114 13.81 -9.05 -8.51
CA CYS A 114 15.23 -8.99 -8.14
C CYS A 114 16.12 -9.97 -8.92
N GLN A 115 15.57 -11.02 -9.53
CA GLN A 115 16.31 -12.00 -10.34
C GLN A 115 16.26 -11.66 -11.83
N SER A 116 15.13 -11.15 -12.34
CA SER A 116 14.92 -10.71 -13.72
C SER A 116 15.78 -9.49 -14.07
N MET A 117 15.87 -8.49 -13.16
CA MET A 117 16.83 -7.38 -13.26
C MET A 117 18.30 -7.84 -13.34
N ARG A 118 18.59 -9.07 -12.90
CA ARG A 118 19.95 -9.64 -12.89
C ARG A 118 20.27 -10.52 -14.10
N ARG A 119 19.31 -10.89 -14.97
CA ARG A 119 19.55 -11.95 -15.97
C ARG A 119 19.15 -11.71 -17.43
N SER A 120 18.20 -10.85 -17.82
CA SER A 120 17.86 -10.77 -19.26
C SER A 120 16.95 -9.61 -19.68
N GLY A 121 17.21 -9.06 -20.87
CA GLY A 121 16.34 -8.17 -21.65
C GLY A 121 15.41 -8.93 -22.61
N PHE A 122 14.70 -9.94 -22.10
CA PHE A 122 13.69 -10.70 -22.84
C PHE A 122 12.34 -10.53 -22.15
N VAL A 123 11.30 -10.14 -22.90
CA VAL A 123 9.92 -9.97 -22.40
C VAL A 123 9.37 -11.35 -22.05
N GLU A 124 9.55 -11.73 -20.80
CA GLU A 124 8.81 -12.81 -20.20
C GLU A 124 7.34 -12.38 -20.17
N GLN A 125 6.46 -13.21 -20.75
CA GLN A 125 5.03 -12.95 -20.73
C GLN A 125 4.58 -12.91 -19.27
N PHE A 126 4.37 -11.72 -18.72
CA PHE A 126 3.68 -11.57 -17.43
C PHE A 126 2.29 -12.16 -17.61
N GLY A 127 2.09 -13.36 -17.07
CA GLY A 127 0.77 -13.95 -16.97
C GLY A 127 -0.15 -13.02 -16.18
N GLU A 128 -1.46 -13.15 -16.36
CA GLU A 128 -2.47 -12.34 -15.66
C GLU A 128 -2.19 -12.20 -14.15
N ARG A 129 -1.66 -13.25 -13.54
CA ARG A 129 -1.22 -13.31 -12.15
C ARG A 129 -0.27 -12.17 -11.76
N ASP A 130 0.79 -11.92 -12.54
CA ASP A 130 1.82 -10.95 -12.18
C ASP A 130 1.32 -9.51 -12.41
N ARG A 131 0.50 -9.30 -13.45
CA ARG A 131 -0.19 -8.02 -13.68
C ARG A 131 -1.13 -7.68 -12.53
N LEU A 132 -1.93 -8.64 -12.05
CA LEU A 132 -2.82 -8.44 -10.91
C LEU A 132 -2.03 -8.15 -9.62
N LEU A 133 -0.90 -8.83 -9.40
CA LEU A 133 -0.06 -8.57 -8.24
C LEU A 133 0.55 -7.16 -8.26
N LEU A 134 1.02 -6.69 -9.43
CA LEU A 134 1.54 -5.33 -9.59
C LEU A 134 0.46 -4.27 -9.33
N ASP A 135 -0.75 -4.46 -9.87
CA ASP A 135 -1.89 -3.58 -9.64
C ASP A 135 -2.27 -3.51 -8.14
N ILE A 136 -2.36 -4.67 -7.48
CA ILE A 136 -2.64 -4.73 -6.04
C ILE A 136 -1.57 -4.02 -5.21
N ILE A 137 -0.29 -4.16 -5.58
CA ILE A 137 0.82 -3.46 -4.90
C ILE A 137 0.65 -1.94 -5.04
N ALA A 138 0.46 -1.44 -6.27
CA ALA A 138 0.26 -0.02 -6.52
C ALA A 138 -0.93 0.54 -5.70
N GLN A 139 -2.07 -0.14 -5.74
CA GLN A 139 -3.25 0.26 -4.96
C GLN A 139 -3.05 0.22 -3.44
N THR A 140 -2.19 -0.70 -2.96
CA THR A 140 -1.86 -0.79 -1.53
C THR A 140 -0.97 0.38 -1.12
N ASP A 141 0.03 0.71 -1.94
CA ASP A 141 0.96 1.81 -1.68
C ASP A 141 0.23 3.17 -1.72
N ASP A 142 -0.61 3.41 -2.74
CA ASP A 142 -1.45 4.60 -2.85
C ASP A 142 -2.36 4.77 -1.62
N TRP A 143 -2.92 3.67 -1.11
CA TRP A 143 -3.75 3.69 0.08
C TRP A 143 -2.95 4.01 1.34
N ASN A 144 -1.74 3.44 1.48
CA ASN A 144 -0.87 3.71 2.61
C ASN A 144 -0.40 5.16 2.61
N GLU A 145 -0.04 5.72 1.45
CA GLU A 145 0.32 7.14 1.33
C GLU A 145 -0.84 8.06 1.75
N LYS A 146 -2.06 7.75 1.28
CA LYS A 146 -3.26 8.49 1.69
C LYS A 146 -3.48 8.41 3.21
N LEU A 147 -3.31 7.24 3.80
CA LEU A 147 -3.44 7.05 5.24
C LEU A 147 -2.40 7.87 6.01
N GLU A 148 -1.13 7.79 5.62
CA GLU A 148 -0.04 8.56 6.24
C GLU A 148 -0.27 10.07 6.14
N ALA A 149 -0.71 10.57 4.98
CA ALA A 149 -1.03 11.98 4.82
C ALA A 149 -2.13 12.42 5.80
N THR A 150 -3.16 11.60 5.99
CA THR A 150 -4.22 11.91 6.97
C THR A 150 -3.74 11.83 8.42
N SER A 151 -2.81 10.92 8.76
CA SER A 151 -2.20 10.84 10.09
C SER A 151 -1.39 12.09 10.39
N LYS A 152 -0.51 12.50 9.46
CA LYS A 152 0.32 13.70 9.59
C LYS A 152 -0.53 14.96 9.81
N ILE A 153 -1.67 15.08 9.12
CA ILE A 153 -2.60 16.20 9.33
C ILE A 153 -3.22 16.17 10.73
N LYS A 154 -3.63 14.99 11.22
CA LYS A 154 -4.19 14.84 12.57
C LYS A 154 -3.16 15.13 13.65
N GLU A 155 -1.94 14.64 13.48
CA GLU A 155 -0.81 14.90 14.38
C GLU A 155 -0.48 16.39 14.40
N ALA A 156 -0.38 17.06 13.25
CA ALA A 156 -0.15 18.51 13.20
C ALA A 156 -1.24 19.31 13.91
N LYS A 157 -2.52 18.91 13.75
CA LYS A 157 -3.64 19.52 14.49
C LYS A 157 -3.51 19.29 16.00
N GLN A 158 -3.15 18.08 16.41
CA GLN A 158 -2.96 17.73 17.82
C GLN A 158 -1.82 18.54 18.45
N VAL A 159 -0.68 18.65 17.78
CA VAL A 159 0.45 19.49 18.20
C VAL A 159 0.03 20.96 18.30
N GLY A 160 -0.79 21.47 17.37
CA GLY A 160 -1.34 22.81 17.44
C GLY A 160 -2.24 23.03 18.67
N ILE A 161 -3.10 22.07 18.99
CA ILE A 161 -3.95 22.11 20.19
C ILE A 161 -3.10 22.08 21.46
N GLU A 162 -2.09 21.22 21.52
CA GLU A 162 -1.20 21.10 22.67
C GLU A 162 -0.36 22.37 22.88
N SER A 163 0.18 22.93 21.79
CA SER A 163 0.93 24.18 21.79
C SER A 163 0.07 25.37 22.25
N SER A 164 -1.16 25.48 21.74
CA SER A 164 -2.12 26.50 22.18
C SER A 164 -2.54 26.33 23.64
N GLY A 165 -2.77 25.09 24.08
CA GLY A 165 -3.10 24.78 25.47
C GLY A 165 -1.97 25.09 26.44
N GLU A 166 -0.72 24.85 26.03
CA GLU A 166 0.48 25.20 26.81
C GLU A 166 0.64 26.72 26.97
N LEU A 167 0.41 27.47 25.89
CA LEU A 167 0.45 28.93 25.96
C LEU A 167 -0.60 29.48 26.94
N MET A 168 -1.83 28.96 26.91
CA MET A 168 -2.88 29.36 27.86
C MET A 168 -2.51 29.08 29.32
N ARG A 169 -1.91 27.92 29.61
CA ARG A 169 -1.43 27.60 30.97
C ARG A 169 -0.36 28.60 31.44
N ARG A 170 0.58 28.97 30.55
CA ARG A 170 1.63 29.95 30.86
C ARG A 170 1.06 31.33 31.16
N LEU A 171 0.11 31.81 30.35
CA LEU A 171 -0.52 33.12 30.54
C LEU A 171 -1.30 33.17 31.87
N ALA A 172 -2.09 32.13 32.17
CA ALA A 172 -2.87 32.06 33.40
C ALA A 172 -2.00 32.06 34.67
N MET A 173 -0.88 31.33 34.66
CA MET A 173 0.07 31.34 35.79
C MET A 173 0.77 32.70 35.98
N ASN A 174 0.89 33.50 34.91
CA ASN A 174 1.52 34.81 34.98
C ASN A 174 0.53 35.92 35.39
N GLU A 175 -0.78 35.68 35.29
CA GLU A 175 -1.87 36.62 35.64
C GLU A 175 -2.30 36.51 37.11
N SER A 176 -2.20 35.33 37.74
CA SER A 176 -2.57 35.09 39.14
C SER A 176 -1.62 35.68 40.18
N VAL A 177 -0.54 36.37 39.79
CA VAL A 177 0.38 37.08 40.71
C VAL A 177 -0.03 38.57 40.87
N ALA A 178 -1.07 39.03 40.18
CA ALA A 178 -1.43 40.45 40.12
C ALA A 178 -2.75 40.83 40.80
N GLY A 179 -3.36 39.95 41.60
CA GLY A 179 -4.65 40.26 42.23
C GLY A 179 -4.93 39.42 43.47
N ASP A 180 -4.42 39.86 44.61
CA ASP A 180 -5.11 39.81 45.91
C ASP A 180 -4.32 40.69 46.90
N ASP A 181 -4.88 41.83 47.30
CA ASP A 181 -4.90 42.31 48.68
C ASP A 181 -5.62 43.67 48.70
N ASP A 182 -6.81 43.62 49.28
CA ASP A 182 -7.80 44.67 49.49
C ASP A 182 -7.43 45.48 50.76
N ASP A 183 -7.48 46.80 50.61
CA ASP A 183 -7.83 47.87 51.56
C ASP A 183 -7.64 47.64 53.09
N GLU A 184 -6.70 48.38 53.72
CA GLU A 184 -6.97 49.17 54.94
C GLU A 184 -6.00 50.38 55.01
N ASN A 185 -6.57 51.58 55.22
CA ASN A 185 -5.83 52.79 55.59
C ASN A 185 -5.26 52.65 57.01
N ASP A 186 -3.98 52.98 57.21
CA ASP A 186 -3.51 53.55 58.48
C ASP A 186 -2.36 54.53 58.21
N ASP A 187 -2.53 55.74 58.74
CA ASP A 187 -1.62 56.87 58.64
C ASP A 187 -0.40 56.65 59.54
N GLY A 188 0.80 56.70 58.98
CA GLY A 188 2.04 56.66 59.76
C GLY A 188 3.24 57.08 58.93
N GLU A 189 3.64 58.34 59.06
CA GLU A 189 4.99 58.76 58.71
C GLU A 189 5.99 58.05 59.63
N GLU A 190 6.99 57.37 59.08
CA GLU A 190 8.34 57.37 59.64
C GLU A 190 9.39 56.85 58.63
N ASP A 191 10.50 57.58 58.62
CA ASP A 191 11.68 57.49 57.77
C ASP A 191 12.53 56.26 58.13
N SER A 192 12.88 55.40 57.16
CA SER A 192 14.13 54.61 57.22
C SER A 192 14.48 53.90 55.90
N ASP A 193 15.72 54.14 55.47
CA ASP A 193 16.44 53.45 54.41
C ASP A 193 16.53 51.93 54.63
N ALA A 194 15.94 51.14 53.73
CA ALA A 194 16.42 49.79 53.41
C ALA A 194 15.86 49.29 52.07
N ALA A 195 16.75 48.70 51.27
CA ALA A 195 16.53 48.14 49.95
C ALA A 195 15.21 47.37 49.78
N SER A 196 14.28 47.93 49.01
CA SER A 196 13.19 47.18 48.38
C SER A 196 13.20 47.46 46.88
N LYS A 197 13.19 46.41 46.06
CA LYS A 197 12.94 46.52 44.61
C LYS A 197 11.47 46.92 44.45
N VAL A 198 11.22 48.22 44.63
CA VAL A 198 9.93 48.87 44.41
C VAL A 198 9.51 48.61 42.97
N GLY A 199 8.31 48.07 42.82
CA GLY A 199 7.60 47.96 41.55
C GLY A 199 7.60 49.32 40.85
N ARG A 200 8.48 49.45 39.86
CA ARG A 200 8.59 50.67 39.06
C ARG A 200 7.31 50.78 38.24
N LYS A 201 6.44 51.73 38.61
CA LYS A 201 5.21 52.06 37.88
C LYS A 201 5.57 52.25 36.40
N ILE A 202 5.19 51.27 35.57
CA ILE A 202 5.45 51.30 34.12
C ILE A 202 4.78 52.55 33.56
N THR A 203 5.60 53.48 33.08
CA THR A 203 5.15 54.75 32.53
C THR A 203 4.36 54.52 31.25
N LYS A 204 3.46 55.44 30.88
CA LYS A 204 2.68 55.33 29.62
C LYS A 204 3.58 55.08 28.41
N ARG A 205 4.82 55.59 28.41
CA ARG A 205 5.82 55.32 27.34
C ARG A 205 6.31 53.89 27.33
N GLU A 206 6.63 53.31 28.49
CA GLU A 206 7.06 51.91 28.57
C GLU A 206 5.94 50.95 28.18
N ARG A 207 4.68 51.26 28.53
CA ARG A 207 3.51 50.49 28.03
C ARG A 207 3.36 50.58 26.52
N LEU A 208 3.56 51.77 25.95
CA LEU A 208 3.48 51.96 24.50
C LEU A 208 4.60 51.21 23.76
N ALA A 209 5.80 51.16 24.35
CA ALA A 209 6.94 50.41 23.80
C ALA A 209 6.66 48.90 23.76
N VAL A 210 6.12 48.34 24.85
CA VAL A 210 5.74 46.92 24.90
C VAL A 210 4.66 46.58 23.85
N VAL A 211 3.69 47.47 23.63
CA VAL A 211 2.67 47.28 22.59
C VAL A 211 3.26 47.39 21.18
N MET A 212 4.20 48.32 20.95
CA MET A 212 4.89 48.43 19.66
C MET A 212 5.79 47.23 19.36
N ASP A 213 6.50 46.71 20.35
CA ASP A 213 7.33 45.50 20.19
C ASP A 213 6.44 44.28 19.89
N ALA A 214 5.32 44.12 20.60
CA ALA A 214 4.36 43.04 20.34
C ALA A 214 3.74 43.11 18.93
N LEU A 215 3.43 44.32 18.44
CA LEU A 215 2.96 44.51 17.06
C LEU A 215 4.05 44.19 16.03
N THR A 216 5.30 44.55 16.32
CA THR A 216 6.44 44.30 15.43
C THR A 216 6.76 42.81 15.34
N ASP A 217 6.69 42.08 16.46
CA ASP A 217 6.88 40.62 16.49
C ASP A 217 5.73 39.89 15.80
N SER A 218 4.50 40.36 15.96
CA SER A 218 3.34 39.80 15.24
C SER A 218 3.51 39.95 13.72
N LEU A 219 3.88 41.15 13.25
CA LEU A 219 4.15 41.41 11.83
C LEU A 219 5.30 40.56 11.27
N LYS A 220 6.41 40.42 12.01
CA LYS A 220 7.52 39.55 11.61
C LYS A 220 7.07 38.10 11.50
N SER A 221 6.35 37.57 12.50
CA SER A 221 5.88 36.18 12.48
C SER A 221 4.95 35.91 11.29
N THR A 222 4.06 36.84 10.96
CA THR A 222 3.17 36.71 9.79
C THR A 222 3.94 36.77 8.46
N SER A 223 5.00 37.58 8.39
CA SER A 223 5.83 37.69 7.18
C SER A 223 6.69 36.45 6.92
N GLU A 224 7.17 35.80 7.99
CA GLU A 224 7.96 34.57 7.92
C GLU A 224 7.10 33.37 7.52
N ASP A 225 5.87 33.28 8.05
CA ASP A 225 4.91 32.24 7.68
C ASP A 225 4.48 32.34 6.20
N ASP A 226 4.26 33.56 5.70
CA ASP A 226 3.97 33.77 4.29
C ASP A 226 5.20 33.46 3.41
N GLY A 227 6.41 33.84 3.83
CA GLY A 227 7.65 33.49 3.14
C GLY A 227 7.83 31.97 2.96
N ASN A 228 7.64 31.22 4.05
CA ASN A 228 7.74 29.75 4.03
C ASN A 228 6.68 29.09 3.14
N LYS A 229 5.48 29.65 3.10
CA LYS A 229 4.38 29.19 2.23
C LYS A 229 4.69 29.44 0.75
N TYR A 230 5.30 30.57 0.40
CA TYR A 230 5.74 30.85 -0.96
C TYR A 230 6.89 29.93 -1.39
N GLU A 231 7.86 29.69 -0.51
CA GLU A 231 8.94 28.73 -0.80
C GLU A 231 8.43 27.32 -1.03
N PHE A 232 7.49 26.85 -0.21
CA PHE A 232 6.91 25.52 -0.38
C PHE A 232 6.18 25.39 -1.72
N LYS A 233 5.40 26.41 -2.10
CA LYS A 233 4.73 26.45 -3.41
C LYS A 233 5.74 26.47 -4.57
N ALA A 234 6.83 27.22 -4.44
CA ALA A 234 7.89 27.28 -5.43
C ALA A 234 8.60 25.91 -5.58
N LYS A 235 8.95 25.26 -4.47
CA LYS A 235 9.55 23.91 -4.47
C LYS A 235 8.61 22.86 -5.09
N ARG A 236 7.32 22.93 -4.78
CA ARG A 236 6.30 22.03 -5.37
C ARG A 236 6.15 22.25 -6.88
N LEU A 237 6.11 23.51 -7.32
CA LEU A 237 6.03 23.85 -8.74
C LEU A 237 7.27 23.38 -9.51
N ALA A 238 8.46 23.54 -8.93
CA ALA A 238 9.72 23.06 -9.53
C ALA A 238 9.74 21.53 -9.66
N PHE A 239 9.24 20.81 -8.65
CA PHE A 239 9.13 19.36 -8.69
C PHE A 239 8.18 18.89 -9.80
N GLU A 240 7.02 19.55 -9.96
CA GLU A 240 6.06 19.25 -11.03
C GLU A 240 6.65 19.53 -12.41
N GLN A 241 7.39 20.63 -12.58
CA GLN A 241 8.09 20.95 -13.82
C GLN A 241 9.18 19.91 -14.18
N ASP A 242 9.99 19.48 -13.20
CA ASP A 242 11.03 18.47 -13.41
C ASP A 242 10.42 17.11 -13.79
N GLN A 243 9.28 16.75 -13.19
CA GLN A 243 8.57 15.52 -13.54
C GLN A 243 8.03 15.57 -14.99
N ALA A 244 7.43 16.70 -15.37
CA ALA A 244 6.94 16.92 -16.73
C ALA A 244 8.08 16.91 -17.76
N GLU A 245 9.23 17.49 -17.43
CA GLU A 245 10.41 17.46 -18.30
C GLU A 245 10.96 16.04 -18.46
N LYS A 246 11.04 15.26 -17.37
CA LYS A 246 11.43 13.85 -17.43
C LYS A 246 10.49 13.02 -18.30
N GLN A 247 9.17 13.24 -18.18
CA GLN A 247 8.18 12.58 -19.05
C GLN A 247 8.39 12.96 -20.52
N ARG A 248 8.54 14.25 -20.82
CA ARG A 248 8.80 14.73 -22.18
C ARG A 248 10.09 14.15 -22.77
N LEU A 249 11.16 14.06 -21.96
CA LEU A 249 12.43 13.46 -22.37
C LEU A 249 12.28 11.97 -22.65
N HIS A 250 11.53 11.24 -21.81
CA HIS A 250 11.26 9.82 -22.02
C HIS A 250 10.48 9.60 -23.32
N GLU A 251 9.42 10.38 -23.54
CA GLU A 251 8.62 10.32 -24.76
C GLU A 251 9.44 10.67 -26.01
N ALA A 252 10.29 11.70 -25.93
CA ALA A 252 11.19 12.07 -27.02
C ALA A 252 12.22 10.97 -27.32
N ALA A 253 12.78 10.33 -26.29
CA ALA A 253 13.71 9.21 -26.45
C ALA A 253 13.03 7.98 -27.06
N GLU A 254 11.79 7.68 -26.67
CA GLU A 254 11.01 6.62 -27.31
C GLU A 254 10.68 6.96 -28.76
N ALA A 255 10.29 8.21 -29.04
CA ALA A 255 10.02 8.66 -30.40
C ALA A 255 11.28 8.58 -31.29
N GLU A 256 12.46 8.92 -30.75
CA GLU A 256 13.73 8.74 -31.46
C GLU A 256 14.02 7.26 -31.74
N LYS A 257 13.82 6.37 -30.76
CA LYS A 257 13.97 4.92 -31.00
C LYS A 257 13.02 4.41 -32.08
N ARG A 258 11.78 4.92 -32.12
CA ARG A 258 10.81 4.59 -33.18
C ARG A 258 11.30 5.07 -34.54
N ARG A 259 11.83 6.30 -34.63
CA ARG A 259 12.39 6.84 -35.88
C ARG A 259 13.62 6.06 -36.35
N GLN A 260 14.52 5.69 -35.43
CA GLN A 260 15.69 4.86 -35.75
C GLN A 260 15.28 3.49 -36.29
N HIS A 261 14.32 2.83 -35.64
CA HIS A 261 13.80 1.55 -36.10
C HIS A 261 13.15 1.65 -37.49
N GLU A 262 12.46 2.75 -37.79
CA GLU A 262 11.89 3.00 -39.12
C GLU A 262 12.97 3.21 -40.19
N LEU A 263 14.02 3.96 -39.88
CA LEU A 263 15.18 4.14 -40.78
C LEU A 263 15.91 2.82 -41.03
N ASP A 264 16.09 1.98 -40.01
CA ASP A 264 16.71 0.66 -40.17
C ASP A 264 15.89 -0.25 -41.09
N LEU A 265 14.55 -0.22 -40.99
CA LEU A 265 13.68 -0.95 -41.91
C LEU A 265 13.81 -0.44 -43.35
N GLU A 266 13.89 0.88 -43.54
CA GLU A 266 13.99 1.50 -44.86
C GLU A 266 15.35 1.22 -45.51
N THR A 267 16.44 1.28 -44.74
CA THR A 267 17.78 0.91 -45.24
C THR A 267 17.84 -0.57 -45.63
N HIS A 268 17.19 -1.46 -44.87
CA HIS A 268 17.06 -2.86 -45.24
C HIS A 268 16.30 -3.07 -46.56
N ARG A 269 15.23 -2.29 -46.80
CA ARG A 269 14.48 -2.32 -48.07
C ARG A 269 15.33 -1.84 -49.24
N GLN A 270 15.97 -0.67 -49.11
CA GLN A 270 16.82 -0.11 -50.15
C GLN A 270 17.95 -1.07 -50.53
N LYS A 271 18.61 -1.69 -49.54
CA LYS A 271 19.65 -2.68 -49.80
C LYS A 271 19.13 -3.89 -50.58
N ALA A 272 17.93 -4.38 -50.26
CA ALA A 272 17.32 -5.48 -51.00
C ALA A 272 16.97 -5.09 -52.45
N ASP A 273 16.59 -3.83 -52.68
CA ASP A 273 16.32 -3.30 -54.00
C ASP A 273 17.60 -3.07 -54.82
N GLU A 274 18.65 -2.52 -54.21
CA GLU A 274 19.98 -2.41 -54.83
C GLU A 274 20.54 -3.79 -55.22
N GLU A 275 20.37 -4.80 -54.37
CA GLU A 275 20.77 -6.17 -54.70
C GLU A 275 19.96 -6.75 -55.87
N ARG A 276 18.65 -6.47 -55.93
CA ARG A 276 17.81 -6.87 -57.05
C ARG A 276 18.25 -6.19 -58.34
N GLU A 277 18.51 -4.90 -58.30
CA GLU A 277 18.96 -4.11 -59.44
C GLU A 277 20.33 -4.56 -59.92
N LYS A 278 21.27 -4.84 -58.99
CA LYS A 278 22.58 -5.40 -59.33
C LYS A 278 22.47 -6.76 -60.01
N ARG A 279 21.63 -7.66 -59.50
CA ARG A 279 21.37 -8.96 -60.16
C ARG A 279 20.77 -8.77 -61.55
N MET A 280 19.87 -7.78 -61.71
CA MET A 280 19.26 -7.47 -63.00
C MET A 280 20.29 -6.91 -63.99
N PHE A 281 21.17 -6.02 -63.52
CA PHE A 281 22.25 -5.45 -64.31
C PHE A 281 23.28 -6.50 -64.72
N ASP A 282 23.68 -7.39 -63.80
CA ASP A 282 24.59 -8.51 -64.08
C ASP A 282 23.95 -9.47 -65.10
N PHE A 283 22.65 -9.75 -64.99
CA PHE A 283 21.90 -10.54 -65.96
C PHE A 283 21.88 -9.87 -67.34
N LEU A 284 21.51 -8.59 -67.43
CA LEU A 284 21.53 -7.81 -68.67
C LEU A 284 22.91 -7.79 -69.32
N LYS A 285 23.97 -7.62 -68.52
CA LYS A 285 25.36 -7.66 -68.99
C LYS A 285 25.74 -9.04 -69.55
N SER A 286 25.23 -10.12 -68.96
CA SER A 286 25.46 -11.50 -69.44
C SER A 286 24.70 -11.87 -70.71
N VAL A 287 23.61 -11.16 -71.03
CA VAL A 287 22.80 -11.40 -72.24
C VAL A 287 23.27 -10.55 -73.43
N LEU A 288 23.90 -9.40 -73.15
CA LEU A 288 24.33 -8.44 -74.17
C LEU A 288 25.80 -8.63 -74.64
N MET A 289 26.60 -9.43 -73.92
CA MET A 289 27.94 -9.89 -74.32
C MET A 289 27.91 -11.36 -74.72
#